data_AF-W1YDA3-F1
#
_entry.id   AF-W1YDA3-F1
#
_cell.length_a   1.000
_cell.length_b   1.000
_cell.length_c   1.000
_cell.angle_alpha   90.00
_cell.angle_beta   90.00
_cell.angle_gamma   90.00
#
_symmetry.space_group_name_H-M   'P 1'
#
loop_
_entity.id
_entity.type
_entity.pdbx_description
1 polymer ?
#
loop_
_entity_poly.entity_id
_entity_poly.type
_entity_poly.pdbx_seq_one_letter_code
_entity_poly.pdbx_strand_id
1 'polypeptide(L)'
;MSFNWGLIADNLPLLLQGALVTVEITAMSVGCGFFIGLLVAIANLSKFTVVRLLAKCYVDIIRGTPLLVQIFLIYFALPMI
;
A
#
# COMPACT_ATOMS: atom_id res chain seq x y z
N MET A 1 -23.59 -18.23 24.26
CA MET A 1 -22.62 -17.19 23.90
C MET A 1 -23.28 -15.82 24.12
N SER A 2 -23.16 -15.24 25.30
CA SER A 2 -23.63 -13.87 25.57
C SER A 2 -22.52 -12.89 25.18
N PHE A 3 -22.87 -11.80 24.49
CA PHE A 3 -21.92 -10.76 24.13
C PHE A 3 -21.37 -10.08 25.41
N ASN A 4 -20.05 -10.11 25.60
CA ASN A 4 -19.41 -9.56 26.80
C ASN A 4 -18.67 -8.26 26.46
N TRP A 5 -19.29 -7.12 26.77
CA TRP A 5 -18.74 -5.79 26.53
C TRP A 5 -17.47 -5.50 27.34
N GLY A 6 -17.24 -6.18 28.47
CA GLY A 6 -16.04 -6.02 29.30
C GLY A 6 -14.76 -6.40 28.57
N LEU A 7 -14.82 -7.44 27.71
CA LEU A 7 -13.67 -7.86 26.90
C LEU A 7 -13.15 -6.76 25.96
N ILE A 8 -14.04 -5.92 25.43
CA ILE A 8 -13.65 -4.80 24.55
C ILE A 8 -12.97 -3.72 25.38
N ALA A 9 -13.49 -3.40 26.56
CA ALA A 9 -12.90 -2.41 27.46
C ALA A 9 -11.50 -2.84 27.92
N ASP A 10 -11.33 -4.11 28.28
CA ASP A 10 -10.05 -4.68 28.74
C ASP A 10 -8.99 -4.69 27.62
N ASN A 11 -9.40 -4.89 26.37
CA ASN A 11 -8.49 -4.92 25.21
C ASN A 11 -8.42 -3.58 24.46
N LEU A 12 -9.11 -2.54 24.94
CA LEU A 12 -9.16 -1.24 24.27
C LEU A 12 -7.76 -0.65 24.01
N PRO A 13 -6.77 -0.75 24.92
CA PRO A 13 -5.41 -0.28 24.65
C PRO A 13 -4.75 -0.99 23.46
N LEU A 14 -4.93 -2.31 23.35
CA LEU A 14 -4.40 -3.11 22.25
C LEU A 14 -5.07 -2.76 20.92
N LEU A 15 -6.39 -2.56 20.92
CA LEU A 15 -7.14 -2.15 19.74
C LEU A 15 -6.72 -0.76 19.25
N LEU A 16 -6.49 0.17 20.18
CA LEU A 16 -5.97 1.51 19.87
C LEU A 16 -4.55 1.44 19.30
N GLN A 17 -3.71 0.56 19.83
CA GLN A 17 -2.37 0.34 19.27
C GLN A 17 -2.44 -0.18 17.83
N GLY A 18 -3.31 -1.14 17.54
CA GLY A 18 -3.53 -1.63 16.17
C GLY A 18 -4.08 -0.55 15.23
N ALA A 19 -4.96 0.32 15.74
CA ALA A 19 -5.46 1.47 14.99
C ALA A 19 -4.33 2.47 14.68
N LEU A 20 -3.44 2.75 15.63
CA LEU A 20 -2.27 3.61 15.41
C LEU A 20 -1.33 3.05 14.35
N VAL A 21 -1.02 1.75 14.41
CA VAL A 21 -0.20 1.08 13.38
C VAL A 21 -0.84 1.20 11.99
N THR A 22 -2.17 1.08 11.90
CA THR A 22 -2.89 1.26 10.63
C THR A 22 -2.73 2.68 10.07
N VAL A 23 -2.85 3.70 10.93
CA VAL A 23 -2.65 5.10 10.55
C VAL A 23 -1.21 5.34 10.12
N GLU A 24 -0.24 4.82 10.85
CA GLU A 24 1.18 4.95 10.54
C GLU A 24 1.53 4.36 9.17
N ILE A 25 1.15 3.10 8.94
CA ILE A 25 1.36 2.41 7.65
C ILE A 25 0.67 3.17 6.52
N THR A 26 -0.56 3.64 6.74
CA THR A 26 -1.33 4.38 5.73
C THR A 26 -0.65 5.71 5.39
N ALA A 27 -0.24 6.47 6.39
CA ALA A 27 0.42 7.77 6.19
C ALA A 27 1.72 7.61 5.39
N MET A 28 2.55 6.64 5.76
CA MET A 28 3.80 6.35 5.05
C MET A 28 3.53 5.87 3.62
N SER A 29 2.61 4.91 3.43
CA SER A 29 2.30 4.34 2.12
C SER A 29 1.68 5.36 1.17
N VAL A 30 0.76 6.18 1.65
CA VAL A 30 0.15 7.28 0.87
C VAL A 30 1.20 8.33 0.54
N GLY A 31 2.05 8.70 1.49
CA GLY A 31 3.16 9.64 1.26
C GLY A 31 4.08 9.17 0.15
N CYS A 32 4.63 7.95 0.27
CA CYS A 32 5.49 7.36 -0.75
C CYS A 32 4.76 7.19 -2.10
N GLY A 33 3.54 6.65 -2.07
CA GLY A 33 2.72 6.45 -3.26
C GLY A 33 2.38 7.74 -3.99
N PHE A 34 2.18 8.84 -3.27
CA PHE A 34 1.94 10.17 -3.84
C PHE A 34 3.16 10.65 -4.63
N PHE A 35 4.36 10.60 -4.05
CA PHE A 35 5.57 11.05 -4.74
C PHE A 35 5.90 10.17 -5.96
N ILE A 36 5.81 8.85 -5.81
CA ILE A 36 6.01 7.92 -6.92
C ILE A 36 4.97 8.18 -8.02
N GLY A 37 3.69 8.27 -7.64
CA GLY A 37 2.58 8.55 -8.56
C GLY A 37 2.74 9.87 -9.29
N LEU A 38 3.20 10.92 -8.61
CA LEU A 38 3.48 12.24 -9.19
C LEU A 38 4.57 12.15 -10.25
N LEU A 39 5.69 11.49 -9.95
CA LEU A 39 6.79 11.31 -10.91
C LEU A 39 6.34 10.50 -12.14
N VAL A 40 5.60 9.41 -11.92
CA VAL A 40 5.06 8.58 -13.00
C VAL A 40 4.06 9.36 -13.85
N ALA A 41 3.20 10.17 -13.24
CA ALA A 41 2.23 11.00 -13.94
C ALA A 41 2.94 12.03 -14.84
N ILE A 42 3.99 12.68 -14.35
CA ILE A 42 4.82 13.60 -15.14
C ILE A 42 5.52 12.84 -16.28
N ALA A 43 6.10 11.66 -16.01
CA ALA A 43 6.74 10.83 -17.03
C ALA A 43 5.78 10.40 -18.15
N ASN A 44 4.50 10.17 -17.83
CA ASN A 44 3.48 9.82 -18.82
C ASN A 44 3.14 10.99 -19.78
N LEU A 45 3.40 12.24 -19.38
CA LEU A 45 3.25 13.42 -20.25
C LEU A 45 4.45 13.65 -21.18
N SER A 46 5.51 12.85 -21.05
CA SER A 46 6.72 13.00 -21.84
C SER A 46 6.47 12.85 -23.35
N LYS A 47 7.18 13.64 -24.14
CA LYS A 47 7.21 13.51 -25.62
C LYS A 47 7.98 12.26 -26.06
N PHE A 48 8.88 11.75 -25.22
CA PHE A 48 9.66 10.55 -25.51
C PHE A 48 8.80 9.30 -25.34
N THR A 49 8.57 8.58 -26.44
CA THR A 49 7.71 7.39 -26.49
C THR A 49 8.12 6.34 -25.46
N VAL A 50 9.42 6.10 -25.27
CA VAL A 50 9.93 5.09 -24.33
C VAL A 50 9.56 5.45 -22.88
N VAL A 51 9.80 6.70 -22.45
CA VAL A 51 9.49 7.16 -21.09
C VAL A 51 8.00 7.04 -20.81
N ARG A 52 7.16 7.47 -21.76
CA ARG A 52 5.72 7.36 -21.66
C ARG A 52 5.25 5.91 -21.60
N LEU A 53 5.84 5.02 -22.40
CA LEU A 53 5.50 3.60 -22.41
C LEU A 53 5.83 2.94 -21.06
N LEU A 54 7.02 3.20 -20.51
CA LEU A 54 7.41 2.68 -19.19
C LEU A 54 6.47 3.16 -18.09
N ALA A 55 6.10 4.45 -18.10
CA ALA A 55 5.14 4.99 -17.15
C ALA A 55 3.77 4.31 -17.26
N LYS A 56 3.28 4.09 -18.49
CA LYS A 56 2.02 3.35 -18.72
C LYS A 56 2.09 1.92 -18.24
N CYS A 57 3.14 1.17 -18.60
CA CYS A 57 3.32 -0.21 -18.16
C CYS A 57 3.34 -0.31 -16.63
N TYR A 58 4.02 0.59 -15.94
CA TYR A 58 3.98 0.64 -14.47
C TYR A 58 2.55 0.82 -13.95
N VAL A 59 1.81 1.82 -14.46
CA VAL A 59 0.43 2.09 -14.03
C VAL A 59 -0.49 0.89 -14.32
N ASP A 60 -0.38 0.31 -15.50
CA ASP A 60 -1.21 -0.82 -15.93
C ASP A 60 -0.95 -2.07 -15.09
N ILE A 61 0.32 -2.37 -14.76
CA ILE A 61 0.68 -3.51 -13.89
C ILE A 61 0.16 -3.29 -12.47
N ILE A 62 0.44 -2.13 -11.88
CA ILE A 62 0.09 -1.86 -10.48
C ILE A 62 -1.43 -1.74 -10.30
N ARG A 63 -2.16 -1.17 -11.26
CA ARG A 63 -3.63 -1.06 -11.20
C ARG A 63 -4.35 -2.31 -11.73
N GLY A 64 -3.70 -3.10 -12.57
CA GLY A 64 -4.25 -4.32 -13.16
C GLY A 64 -4.02 -5.58 -12.31
N THR A 65 -3.16 -5.52 -11.29
CA THR A 65 -2.89 -6.64 -10.38
C THR A 65 -3.55 -6.43 -9.01
N PRO A 66 -4.13 -7.48 -8.39
CA PRO A 66 -4.71 -7.35 -7.05
C PRO A 66 -3.65 -6.95 -6.02
N LEU A 67 -3.96 -5.99 -5.14
CA LEU A 67 -3.05 -5.54 -4.09
C LEU A 67 -2.55 -6.69 -3.21
N LEU A 68 -3.43 -7.65 -2.89
CA LEU A 68 -3.07 -8.83 -2.09
C LEU A 68 -1.97 -9.66 -2.76
N VAL A 69 -2.00 -9.80 -4.09
CA VAL A 69 -0.98 -10.51 -4.87
C VAL A 69 0.34 -9.76 -4.81
N GLN A 70 0.32 -8.43 -4.92
CA GLN A 70 1.53 -7.60 -4.79
C GLN A 70 2.18 -7.76 -3.41
N ILE A 71 1.37 -7.70 -2.33
CA ILE A 71 1.85 -7.89 -0.96
C ILE A 71 2.44 -9.30 -0.80
N PHE A 72 1.77 -10.33 -1.31
CA PHE A 72 2.27 -11.70 -1.24
C PHE A 72 3.57 -11.91 -2.02
N LEU A 73 3.69 -11.34 -3.21
CA LEU A 73 4.94 -11.39 -3.97
C LEU A 73 6.09 -10.74 -3.18
N ILE A 74 5.85 -9.57 -2.61
CA ILE A 74 6.88 -8.88 -1.81
C ILE A 74 7.23 -9.69 -0.56
N TYR A 75 6.23 -10.23 0.14
CA TYR A 75 6.44 -10.93 1.40
C TYR A 75 7.06 -12.33 1.23
N PHE A 76 6.64 -13.09 0.20
CA PHE A 76 7.06 -14.49 0.03
C PHE A 76 8.14 -14.71 -1.04
N ALA A 77 8.21 -13.87 -2.09
CA ALA A 77 9.13 -14.09 -3.21
C ALA A 77 10.48 -13.36 -3.06
N LEU A 78 10.55 -12.32 -2.21
CA LEU A 78 11.84 -11.71 -1.86
C LEU A 78 12.63 -12.66 -0.95
N PRO A 79 13.92 -12.94 -1.26
CA PRO A 79 14.75 -13.77 -0.39
C PRO A 79 14.90 -13.11 0.98
N MET A 80 14.58 -13.85 2.04
CA MET A 80 14.90 -13.42 3.40
C MET A 80 16.42 -13.60 3.59
N ILE A 81 17.15 -12.49 3.55
CA ILE A 81 18.58 -12.42 3.89
C ILE A 81 18.71 -12.28 5.41
#